data_AF-X0VCU0-F1
#
_entry.id   AF-X0VCU0-F1
#
_cell.length_a   1.000
_cell.length_b   1.000
_cell.length_c   1.000
_cell.angle_alpha   90.00
_cell.angle_beta   90.00
_cell.angle_gamma   90.00
#
_symmetry.space_group_name_H-M   'P 1'
#
loop_
_entity.id
_entity.type
_entity.pdbx_description
1 polymer ?
#
loop_
_entity_poly.entity_id
_entity_poly.type
_entity_poly.pdbx_seq_one_letter_code
_entity_poly.pdbx_strand_id
1 'polypeptide(L)' 'FMVTHMHPKGSKAEFSGFEGSRGIKKAIKEFKPDIAICSHIHEAAGIEEKIGKTKVINVSRKAKVFEV' A
#
# COMPACT_ATOMS: atom_id res chain seq x y z
N PHE A 1 5.62 11.07 2.22
CA PHE A 1 4.88 9.93 2.78
C PHE A 1 3.40 10.02 2.39
N MET A 2 2.69 8.91 2.21
CA MET A 2 1.26 8.86 1.85
C MET A 2 0.52 7.79 2.68
N VAL A 3 -0.74 8.04 3.08
CA VAL A 3 -1.57 7.06 3.80
C VAL A 3 -2.94 6.96 3.15
N THR A 4 -3.41 5.74 2.95
CA THR A 4 -4.75 5.46 2.43
C THR A 4 -5.39 4.29 3.15
N HIS A 5 -6.72 4.24 3.21
CA HIS A 5 -7.38 3.04 3.72
C HIS A 5 -7.22 1.85 2.76
N MET A 6 -7.53 2.05 1.48
CA MET A 6 -7.50 1.02 0.44
C MET A 6 -6.09 0.82 -0.15
N HIS A 7 -5.78 -0.39 -0.62
CA HIS A 7 -4.56 -0.68 -1.38
C HIS A 7 -4.61 -0.16 -2.83
N PRO A 8 -3.46 0.16 -3.45
CA PRO A 8 -3.43 0.59 -4.85
C PRO A 8 -3.72 -0.57 -5.81
N LYS A 9 -4.32 -0.27 -6.97
CA LYS A 9 -4.56 -1.29 -8.00
C LYS A 9 -3.28 -1.99 -8.44
N GLY A 10 -3.32 -3.30 -8.58
CA GLY A 10 -2.17 -4.15 -8.95
C GLY A 10 -1.13 -4.27 -7.84
N SER A 11 -1.50 -3.95 -6.59
CA SER A 11 -0.67 -4.27 -5.43
C SER A 11 -0.71 -5.75 -5.12
N LYS A 12 0.26 -6.26 -4.37
CA LYS A 12 0.25 -7.64 -3.89
C LYS A 12 -0.98 -7.96 -3.06
N ALA A 13 -1.58 -6.99 -2.36
CA ALA A 13 -2.79 -7.18 -1.55
C ALA A 13 -4.02 -7.66 -2.35
N GLU A 14 -3.99 -7.57 -3.69
CA GLU A 14 -5.03 -8.14 -4.56
C GLU A 14 -5.07 -9.68 -4.55
N PHE A 15 -4.10 -10.37 -3.93
CA PHE A 15 -4.17 -11.83 -3.71
C PHE A 15 -5.45 -12.26 -2.99
N SER A 16 -6.06 -11.35 -2.23
CA SER A 16 -7.34 -11.52 -1.55
C SER A 16 -8.55 -11.62 -2.50
N GLY A 17 -8.39 -11.31 -3.78
CA GLY A 17 -9.48 -11.19 -4.74
C GLY A 17 -10.16 -9.82 -4.78
N PHE A 18 -9.77 -8.88 -3.90
CA PHE A 18 -10.28 -7.51 -3.90
C PHE A 18 -9.42 -6.58 -4.76
N GLU A 19 -10.02 -5.98 -5.78
CA GLU A 19 -9.34 -5.02 -6.67
C GLU A 19 -8.95 -3.74 -5.90
N GLY A 20 -7.70 -3.30 -6.06
CA GLY A 20 -7.22 -2.08 -5.46
C GLY A 20 -7.67 -0.81 -6.21
N SER A 21 -7.46 0.36 -5.60
CA SER A 21 -7.87 1.63 -6.18
C SER A 21 -6.94 2.12 -7.30
N ARG A 22 -7.52 2.41 -8.46
CA ARG A 22 -6.82 3.08 -9.59
C ARG A 22 -6.38 4.48 -9.22
N GLY A 23 -7.18 5.22 -8.45
CA GLY A 23 -6.86 6.58 -8.00
C GLY A 23 -5.62 6.60 -7.10
N ILE A 24 -5.53 5.66 -6.16
CA ILE A 24 -4.36 5.53 -5.28
C ILE A 24 -3.11 5.16 -6.09
N LYS A 25 -3.23 4.22 -7.05
CA LYS A 25 -2.11 3.89 -7.95
C LYS A 25 -1.65 5.12 -8.74
N LYS A 26 -2.57 5.95 -9.23
CA LYS A 26 -2.25 7.20 -9.93
C LYS A 26 -1.52 8.18 -9.01
N ALA A 27 -2.03 8.39 -7.80
CA ALA A 27 -1.42 9.27 -6.80
C ALA A 27 0.02 8.83 -6.45
N ILE A 28 0.27 7.52 -6.26
CA ILE A 28 1.62 6.99 -6.02
C ILE A 28 2.56 7.32 -7.19
N LYS A 29 2.10 7.16 -8.44
CA LYS A 29 2.91 7.45 -9.62
C LYS A 29 3.21 8.94 -9.81
N GLU A 30 2.27 9.79 -9.42
CA GLU A 30 2.34 11.25 -9.58
C GLU A 30 3.22 11.88 -8.50
N PHE A 31 2.90 11.65 -7.23
CA PHE A 31 3.60 12.24 -6.09
C PHE A 31 4.89 11.50 -5.74
N LYS A 32 5.01 10.22 -6.13
CA LYS A 32 6.18 9.36 -5.89
C LYS A 32 6.70 9.46 -4.45
N PRO A 33 5.85 9.27 -3.43
CA PRO A 33 6.29 9.34 -2.04
C PRO A 33 7.33 8.23 -1.77
N ASP A 34 8.25 8.44 -0.84
CA ASP A 34 9.24 7.38 -0.53
C ASP A 34 8.56 6.17 0.14
N ILE A 35 7.51 6.43 0.94
CA ILE A 35 6.69 5.41 1.61
C ILE A 35 5.19 5.73 1.42
N ALA A 36 4.40 4.69 1.12
CA ALA A 36 2.94 4.70 1.08
C ALA A 36 2.37 3.58 1.97
N ILE A 37 1.53 3.94 2.93
CA ILE A 37 0.84 2.98 3.80
C ILE A 37 -0.59 2.77 3.32
N CYS A 38 -1.00 1.51 3.24
CA CYS A 38 -2.38 1.10 2.97
C CYS A 38 -2.87 0.07 3.99
N SER A 39 -4.16 -0.26 3.94
CA SER A 39 -4.79 -1.28 4.80
C SER A 39 -5.84 -2.07 4.00
N HIS A 40 -7.05 -2.22 4.55
CA HIS A 40 -8.23 -2.90 3.99
C HIS A 40 -8.15 -4.43 4.01
N ILE A 41 -7.09 -5.02 3.47
CA ILE A 41 -6.91 -6.48 3.43
C ILE A 41 -6.13 -6.93 4.66
N HIS A 42 -6.81 -7.50 5.66
CA HIS A 42 -6.16 -7.89 6.92
C HIS A 42 -5.13 -9.00 6.75
N GLU A 43 -5.36 -9.91 5.82
CA GLU A 43 -4.48 -11.01 5.46
C GLU A 43 -3.21 -10.52 4.75
N ALA A 44 -3.24 -9.30 4.21
CA ALA A 44 -2.08 -8.64 3.60
C ALA A 44 -1.19 -7.93 4.63
N ALA A 45 -1.48 -8.06 5.93
CA ALA A 45 -0.70 -7.43 6.99
C ALA A 45 0.80 -7.71 6.85
N GLY A 46 1.59 -6.65 6.86
CA GLY A 46 3.05 -6.75 6.80
C GLY A 46 3.60 -6.92 5.39
N ILE A 47 2.76 -7.11 4.37
CA ILE A 47 3.20 -7.14 2.97
C ILE A 47 3.86 -5.80 2.64
N GLU A 48 5.09 -5.91 2.13
CA GLU A 48 5.81 -4.81 1.53
C GLU A 48 6.04 -5.07 0.05
N GLU A 49 5.95 -4.00 -0.72
CA GLU A 49 6.21 -4.03 -2.15
C GLU A 49 6.74 -2.68 -2.62
N LYS A 50 7.11 -2.63 -3.91
CA LYS A 50 7.52 -1.40 -4.57
C LYS A 50 6.61 -1.12 -5.75
N ILE A 51 6.13 0.12 -5.82
CA ILE A 51 5.47 0.66 -7.01
C ILE A 51 6.33 1.82 -7.51
N GLY A 52 7.12 1.57 -8.55
CA GLY A 52 8.19 2.48 -8.95
C GLY A 52 9.23 2.62 -7.83
N LYS A 53 9.52 3.85 -7.40
CA LYS A 53 10.42 4.13 -6.27
C LYS A 53 9.74 4.08 -4.89
N THR A 54 8.41 4.05 -4.84
CA THR A 54 7.64 4.10 -3.60
C THR A 54 7.61 2.74 -2.92
N LYS A 55 8.00 2.68 -1.65
CA LYS A 55 7.79 1.53 -0.77
C LYS A 55 6.33 1.53 -0.31
N VAL A 56 5.56 0.51 -0.68
CA VAL A 56 4.16 0.35 -0.25
C VAL A 56 4.11 -0.67 0.88
N ILE A 57 3.45 -0.33 1.97
CA ILE A 57 3.36 -1.16 3.17
C ILE A 57 1.88 -1.34 3.53
N ASN A 58 1.40 -2.57 3.53
CA ASN A 58 0.06 -2.88 4.03
C ASN A 58 0.12 -3.16 5.54
N VAL A 59 -0.58 -2.34 6.33
CA VAL A 59 -0.69 -2.46 7.78
C VAL A 59 -2.07 -2.95 8.18
N SER A 60 -2.13 -3.66 9.29
CA SER A 60 -3.38 -4.20 9.84
C SER A 60 -3.34 -4.14 11.37
N ARG A 61 -4.11 -4.99 12.05
CA ARG A 61 -4.32 -5.03 13.50
C ARG A 61 -3.03 -5.07 14.33
N LYS A 62 -1.91 -5.52 13.76
CA LYS A 62 -0.60 -5.49 14.44
C LYS A 62 0.19 -4.26 14.03
N ALA A 63 0.69 -3.54 15.03
CA ALA A 63 1.58 -2.40 14.83
C ALA A 63 2.83 -2.81 14.03
N LYS A 64 3.28 -1.91 13.16
CA LYS A 64 4.52 -2.05 12.40
C LYS A 64 5.33 -0.78 12.54
N VAL A 65 6.55 -0.90 13.05
CA VAL A 65 7.50 0.21 13.19
C VAL A 65 8.46 0.17 12.00
N PHE A 66 8.69 1.32 11.39
CA PHE A 66 9.62 1.47 10.27
C PHE A 66 10.24 2.88 10.32
N GLU A 67 11.44 3.00 9.78
CA GLU A 67 12.17 4.27 9.70
C GLU A 67 11.72 5.09 8.47
N VAL A 68 11.75 6.41 8.60
CA VAL A 68 11.35 7.39 7.57
C VAL A 68 12.53 8.28 7.22
#